data_AF-A0A968NW12-F1
#
_entry.id   AF-A0A968NW12-F1
#
_cell.length_a   1.000
_cell.length_b   1.000
_cell.length_c   1.000
_cell.angle_alpha   90.00
_cell.angle_beta   90.00
_cell.angle_gamma   90.00
#
_symmetry.space_group_name_H-M   'P 1'
#
loop_
_entity.id
_entity.type
_entity.pdbx_description
1 polymer ?
#
loop_
_entity_poly.entity_id
_entity_poly.type
_entity_poly.pdbx_seq_one_letter_code
_entity_poly.pdbx_strand_id
1 'polypeptide(L)' 'MYREVAFVAYHFHWPHDQVMQLEHDDRHRWVAEISDLNHRMNGESA' A
#
# COMPACT_ATOMS: atom_id res chain seq x y z
N MET A 1 4.47 1.75 -12.55
CA MET A 1 3.74 0.50 -12.26
C MET A 1 4.38 -0.38 -11.18
N TYR A 2 5.72 -0.52 -11.07
CA TYR A 2 6.31 -1.42 -10.03
C TYR A 2 6.43 -0.84 -8.62
N ARG A 3 6.42 0.48 -8.46
CA ARG A 3 6.63 1.15 -7.17
C ARG A 3 5.47 0.92 -6.19
N GLU A 4 4.23 1.05 -6.68
CA GLU A 4 3.01 0.79 -5.91
C GLU A 4 2.96 -0.67 -5.43
N VAL A 5 3.31 -1.60 -6.31
CA VAL A 5 3.33 -3.04 -6.00
C VAL A 5 4.37 -3.35 -4.92
N ALA A 6 5.57 -2.80 -5.03
CA ALA A 6 6.62 -2.97 -4.02
C ALA A 6 6.22 -2.36 -2.67
N PHE A 7 5.52 -1.22 -2.67
CA PHE A 7 5.06 -0.56 -1.45
C PHE A 7 3.99 -1.40 -0.72
N VAL A 8 2.99 -1.90 -1.45
CA VAL A 8 1.94 -2.77 -0.87
C VAL A 8 2.53 -4.08 -0.36
N ALA A 9 3.40 -4.73 -1.15
CA ALA A 9 4.04 -5.98 -0.76
C ALA A 9 4.94 -5.81 0.48
N TYR A 10 5.64 -4.68 0.62
CA TYR A 10 6.48 -4.38 1.77
C TYR A 10 5.68 -4.20 3.07
N HIS A 11 4.52 -3.52 3.01
CA HIS A 11 3.74 -3.22 4.21
C HIS A 11 2.80 -4.37 4.63
N PHE A 12 2.16 -5.05 3.68
CA PHE A 12 1.18 -6.10 4.00
C PHE A 12 1.70 -7.53 3.81
N HIS A 13 2.92 -7.70 3.31
CA HIS A 13 3.50 -9.01 2.98
C HIS A 13 2.63 -9.82 2.00
N TRP A 14 1.83 -9.13 1.19
CA TRP A 14 1.06 -9.77 0.13
C TRP A 14 1.99 -10.34 -0.94
N PRO A 15 1.71 -11.55 -1.44
CA PRO A 15 2.51 -12.13 -2.48
C PRO A 15 2.36 -11.33 -3.78
N HIS A 16 3.46 -11.19 -4.52
CA HIS A 16 3.60 -10.28 -5.66
C HIS A 16 2.51 -10.48 -6.72
N ASP A 17 2.19 -11.73 -7.00
CA ASP A 17 1.15 -12.17 -7.92
C ASP A 17 -0.25 -11.67 -7.53
N GLN A 18 -0.57 -11.66 -6.24
CA GLN A 18 -1.85 -11.15 -5.74
C GLN A 18 -1.96 -9.62 -5.91
N VAL A 19 -0.88 -8.88 -5.68
CA VAL A 19 -0.87 -7.41 -5.88
C VAL A 19 -0.95 -7.05 -7.37
N MET A 20 -0.35 -7.87 -8.24
CA MET A 20 -0.40 -7.69 -9.69
C MET A 20 -1.78 -8.00 -10.27
N GLN A 21 -2.61 -8.81 -9.58
CA GLN A 21 -4.00 -9.11 -9.98
C GLN A 21 -5.00 -8.00 -9.61
N LEU A 22 -4.63 -7.06 -8.74
CA LEU A 22 -5.49 -5.93 -8.40
C LEU A 22 -5.64 -4.99 -9.60
N GLU A 23 -6.82 -4.38 -9.74
CA GLU A 23 -6.99 -3.29 -10.70
C GLU A 23 -6.13 -2.08 -10.31
N HIS A 24 -5.83 -1.20 -11.26
CA HIS A 24 -4.98 -0.05 -10.98
C HIS A 24 -5.57 0.87 -9.91
N ASP A 25 -6.89 1.06 -9.93
CA ASP A 25 -7.62 1.89 -8.96
C ASP A 25 -7.60 1.27 -7.56
N ASP A 26 -7.71 -0.05 -7.46
CA ASP A 26 -7.58 -0.77 -6.20
C ASP A 26 -6.17 -0.61 -5.62
N ARG A 27 -5.12 -0.70 -6.44
CA ARG A 27 -3.75 -0.46 -6.00
C ARG A 27 -3.57 0.95 -5.42
N HIS A 28 -4.13 1.96 -6.06
CA HIS A 28 -4.09 3.34 -5.56
C HIS A 28 -4.80 3.48 -4.22
N ARG A 29 -5.97 2.86 -4.07
CA ARG A 29 -6.71 2.88 -2.81
C ARG A 29 -5.91 2.23 -1.68
N TRP A 30 -5.29 1.07 -1.92
CA TRP A 30 -4.47 0.40 -0.91
C TRP A 30 -3.24 1.23 -0.51
N VAL A 31 -2.59 1.90 -1.46
CA VAL A 31 -1.46 2.81 -1.16
C VAL A 31 -1.90 3.97 -0.25
N ALA A 32 -3.08 4.54 -0.50
CA ALA A 32 -3.64 5.61 0.34
C ALA A 32 -3.95 5.12 1.77
N GLU A 33 -4.62 3.98 1.90
CA GLU A 33 -4.95 3.38 3.21
C GLU A 33 -3.69 3.03 4.02
N ILE A 34 -2.64 2.51 3.37
CA ILE A 34 -1.35 2.25 4.03
C ILE A 34 -0.73 3.54 4.54
N SER A 35 -0.76 4.60 3.74
CA SER A 35 -0.20 5.91 4.11
C SER A 35 -0.95 6.52 5.29
N ASP A 36 -2.28 6.47 5.26
CA ASP A 36 -3.14 6.97 6.35
C ASP A 36 -2.93 6.17 7.65
N LEU A 37 -2.84 4.83 7.54
CA LEU A 37 -2.59 3.96 8.69
C LEU A 37 -1.19 4.21 9.29
N ASN A 38 -0.16 4.32 8.44
CA ASN A 38 1.19 4.66 8.89
C ASN A 38 1.25 6.03 9.56
N HIS A 39 0.58 7.05 9.00
CA HIS A 39 0.53 8.38 9.58
C HIS A 39 -0.15 8.37 10.95
N ARG A 40 -1.27 7.65 11.09
CA ARG A 40 -1.97 7.47 12.37
C ARG A 40 -1.14 6.70 13.40
N MET A 41 -0.43 5.65 12.97
CA MET A 41 0.39 4.81 13.85
C MET A 41 1.67 5.49 14.31
N ASN A 42 2.34 6.23 13.43
CA ASN A 42 3.54 6.98 13.79
C ASN A 42 3.22 8.22 14.63
N GLY A 43 1.95 8.57 14.81
CA GLY A 43 1.54 9.64 15.70
C GLY A 43 2.33 10.91 15.43
N GLU A 44 2.54 11.25 14.15
CA GLU A 44 3.04 12.56 13.74
C GLU A 44 1.99 13.59 14.14
N SER A 45 2.04 13.90 15.44
CA SER A 45 1.64 15.17 16.00
C SER A 45 2.46 16.19 15.25
N ALA A 46 1.76 17.00 14.47
CA ALA A 46 2.29 18.14 13.75
C ALA A 46 3.18 19.03 14.65
#